data_AF-A0A1F2R419-F1
#
_entry.id   AF-A0A1F2R419-F1
#
_cell.length_a   1.000
_cell.length_b   1.000
_cell.length_c   1.000
_cell.angle_alpha   90.00
_cell.angle_beta   90.00
_cell.angle_gamma   90.00
#
_symmetry.space_group_name_H-M   'P 1'
#
loop_
_entity.id
_entity.type
_entity.pdbx_description
1 polymer ?
#
loop_
_entity_poly.entity_id
_entity_poly.type
_entity_poly.pdbx_seq_one_letter_code
_entity_poly.pdbx_strand_id
1 'polypeptide(L)'
;MENQEMQTPLTGQWNDFSKRVQQLSVESARALESAEQARSEATHARFDAEACTAKLHSHRRSLAGLWSVVAVVALALGGVTWYGYRTAQRHDNWFAKLPAWEQTLQGIGDRINATETKLGTWAGDWKGAGERLGKLEKRVTANVQLVRNYAKEQANEVHRQVLMELDNRTEWMQTRLSRVESSQESQRAHIVEVQEEVAQVRREMHQQIAQLERETGRELDGVHQRATATRNDVAATRNDLDRMTAQLSRDRVDFELARNRSQELVAGISMTVKDTNVRYQRVEEGWVQLVPEGRFLWIRSQGIQQPMIFYSQRDSRPYEIVFTRVSRDGAIGYLVHPGGPPVASGASGPLVGEDLSASAIEAR
;
A
#
# COMPACT_ATOMS: atom_id res chain seq x y z
N MET A 1 -45.08 -14.48 81.12
CA MET A 1 -44.60 -15.59 80.26
C MET A 1 -44.87 -15.16 78.83
N GLU A 2 -43.83 -14.56 78.28
CA GLU A 2 -43.80 -13.75 77.06
C GLU A 2 -43.39 -14.67 75.92
N ASN A 3 -44.24 -14.79 74.90
CA ASN A 3 -43.97 -15.61 73.73
C ASN A 3 -44.38 -14.79 72.50
N GLN A 4 -43.51 -13.83 72.15
CA GLN A 4 -43.64 -13.00 70.96
C GLN A 4 -42.43 -13.20 70.06
N GLU A 5 -42.74 -13.56 68.81
CA GLU A 5 -42.07 -13.12 67.59
C GLU A 5 -40.63 -13.58 67.34
N MET A 6 -40.51 -14.78 66.77
CA MET A 6 -39.48 -15.08 65.76
C MET A 6 -40.18 -15.51 64.45
N GLN A 7 -40.76 -14.53 63.73
CA GLN A 7 -41.10 -14.71 62.32
C GLN A 7 -39.96 -14.15 61.47
N THR A 8 -39.34 -15.06 60.71
CA THR A 8 -38.09 -14.90 59.97
C THR A 8 -38.23 -14.04 58.70
N PRO A 9 -37.21 -13.24 58.31
CA PRO A 9 -37.23 -12.35 57.14
C PRO A 9 -36.86 -13.01 55.79
N LEU A 10 -37.02 -14.33 55.63
CA LEU A 10 -36.47 -15.07 54.47
C LEU A 10 -37.30 -14.98 53.17
N THR A 11 -38.51 -14.42 53.19
CA THR A 11 -39.38 -14.35 52.00
C THR A 11 -39.05 -13.20 51.04
N GLY A 12 -38.45 -12.11 51.54
CA GLY A 12 -38.10 -10.95 50.71
C GLY A 12 -36.96 -11.21 49.72
N GLN A 13 -35.98 -12.02 50.12
CA GLN A 13 -34.77 -12.28 49.34
C GLN A 13 -35.05 -13.10 48.07
N TRP A 14 -36.01 -14.01 48.11
CA TRP A 14 -36.40 -14.84 46.97
C TRP A 14 -37.10 -14.04 45.86
N ASN A 15 -37.92 -13.05 46.23
CA ASN A 15 -38.58 -12.19 45.27
C ASN A 15 -37.59 -11.26 44.54
N ASP A 16 -36.57 -10.77 45.24
CA ASP A 16 -35.53 -9.94 44.61
C ASP A 16 -34.67 -10.75 43.65
N PHE A 17 -34.29 -11.98 44.05
CA PHE A 17 -33.55 -12.88 43.18
C PHE A 17 -34.31 -13.21 41.88
N SER A 18 -35.61 -13.51 41.98
CA SER A 18 -36.46 -13.80 40.81
C SER A 18 -36.52 -12.62 39.83
N LYS A 19 -36.66 -11.38 40.34
CA LYS A 19 -36.66 -10.18 39.50
C LYS A 19 -35.34 -9.98 38.77
N ARG A 20 -34.21 -10.21 39.44
CA ARG A 20 -32.87 -10.07 38.84
C ARG A 20 -32.64 -11.11 37.74
N VAL A 21 -33.13 -12.34 37.91
CA VAL A 21 -33.06 -13.39 36.88
C VAL A 21 -33.92 -13.03 35.66
N GLN A 22 -35.13 -12.50 35.87
CA GLN A 22 -35.96 -12.03 34.76
C GLN A 22 -35.35 -10.85 34.01
N GLN A 23 -34.74 -9.91 34.74
CA GLN A 23 -34.08 -8.76 34.13
C GLN A 23 -32.86 -9.18 33.30
N LEU A 24 -32.03 -10.09 33.81
CA LEU A 24 -30.88 -10.63 33.08
C LEU A 24 -31.29 -11.39 31.81
N SER A 25 -32.40 -12.13 31.85
CA SER A 25 -32.97 -12.80 30.67
C SER A 25 -33.31 -11.79 29.57
N VAL A 26 -34.04 -10.72 29.90
CA VAL A 26 -34.44 -9.68 28.93
C VAL A 26 -33.24 -8.93 28.38
N GLU A 27 -32.22 -8.64 29.20
CA GLU A 27 -30.99 -7.99 28.76
C GLU A 27 -30.20 -8.89 27.80
N SER A 28 -30.10 -10.19 28.07
CA SER A 28 -29.41 -11.13 27.19
C SER A 28 -30.10 -11.29 25.82
N ALA A 29 -31.43 -11.28 25.78
CA ALA A 29 -32.19 -11.36 24.53
C ALA A 29 -31.98 -10.13 23.65
N ARG A 30 -31.99 -8.92 24.25
CA ARG A 30 -31.71 -7.67 23.53
C ARG A 30 -30.28 -7.60 23.01
N ALA A 31 -29.31 -8.09 23.80
CA ALA A 31 -27.93 -8.16 23.37
C ALA A 31 -27.74 -9.07 22.15
N LEU A 32 -28.41 -10.23 22.14
CA LEU A 32 -28.36 -11.17 21.01
C LEU A 32 -28.97 -10.56 19.74
N GLU A 33 -30.14 -9.91 19.86
CA GLU A 33 -30.82 -9.27 18.72
C GLU A 33 -29.98 -8.14 18.12
N SER A 34 -29.34 -7.32 18.96
CA SER A 34 -28.43 -6.26 18.49
C SER A 34 -27.17 -6.80 17.79
N ALA A 35 -26.65 -7.95 18.24
CA ALA A 35 -25.49 -8.60 17.64
C ALA A 35 -25.82 -9.20 16.26
N GLU A 36 -27.03 -9.75 16.09
CA GLU A 36 -27.50 -10.25 14.79
C GLU A 36 -27.73 -9.11 13.81
N GLN A 37 -28.28 -7.98 14.25
CA GLN A 37 -28.47 -6.80 13.43
C GLN A 37 -27.13 -6.18 12.98
N ALA A 38 -26.15 -6.08 13.88
CA ALA A 38 -24.81 -5.64 13.53
C ALA A 38 -24.12 -6.58 12.52
N ARG A 39 -24.38 -7.89 12.62
CA ARG A 39 -23.83 -8.89 11.71
C ARG A 39 -24.44 -8.78 10.31
N SER A 40 -25.75 -8.52 10.19
CA SER A 40 -26.40 -8.34 8.89
C SER A 40 -25.94 -7.04 8.20
N GLU A 41 -25.79 -5.95 8.95
CA GLU A 41 -25.25 -4.69 8.43
C GLU A 41 -23.79 -4.83 7.97
N ALA A 42 -22.95 -5.55 8.72
CA ALA A 42 -21.56 -5.81 8.32
C ALA A 42 -21.46 -6.63 7.02
N THR A 43 -22.40 -7.55 6.79
CA THR A 43 -22.44 -8.31 5.52
C THR A 43 -22.84 -7.44 4.33
N HIS A 44 -23.78 -6.51 4.49
CA HIS A 44 -24.17 -5.59 3.42
C HIS A 44 -23.05 -4.58 3.10
N ALA A 45 -22.39 -4.02 4.11
CA ALA A 45 -21.27 -3.10 3.91
C ALA A 45 -20.09 -3.75 3.15
N ARG A 46 -19.88 -5.07 3.32
CA ARG A 46 -18.84 -5.81 2.61
C ARG A 46 -19.16 -5.97 1.12
N PHE A 47 -20.41 -6.27 0.77
CA PHE A 47 -20.83 -6.37 -0.63
C PHE A 47 -20.75 -5.02 -1.37
N ASP A 48 -21.11 -3.93 -0.71
CA ASP A 48 -21.01 -2.58 -1.30
C ASP A 48 -19.55 -2.13 -1.49
N ALA A 49 -18.65 -2.50 -0.57
CA ALA A 49 -17.22 -2.25 -0.72
C ALA A 49 -16.60 -3.02 -1.90
N GLU A 50 -17.00 -4.28 -2.10
CA GLU A 50 -16.56 -5.09 -3.25
C GLU A 50 -17.12 -4.56 -4.58
N ALA A 51 -18.37 -4.07 -4.60
CA ALA A 51 -18.96 -3.44 -5.77
C ALA A 51 -18.28 -2.11 -6.15
N CYS A 52 -17.87 -1.30 -5.16
CA CYS A 52 -17.21 -0.02 -5.39
C CYS A 52 -15.78 -0.19 -5.91
N THR A 53 -15.05 -1.19 -5.41
CA THR A 53 -13.67 -1.50 -5.87
C THR A 53 -13.63 -2.05 -7.29
N ALA A 54 -14.63 -2.85 -7.70
CA ALA A 54 -14.74 -3.36 -9.07
C ALA A 54 -14.97 -2.22 -10.10
N LYS A 55 -15.70 -1.17 -9.73
CA LYS A 55 -16.02 -0.06 -10.63
C LYS A 55 -14.83 0.89 -10.86
N LEU A 56 -13.93 1.01 -9.89
CA LEU A 56 -12.71 1.83 -10.00
C LEU A 56 -11.64 1.22 -10.93
N HIS A 57 -11.64 -0.09 -11.13
CA HIS A 57 -10.64 -0.74 -12.00
C HIS A 57 -10.92 -0.65 -13.50
N SER A 58 -12.15 -0.36 -13.94
CA SER A 58 -12.46 -0.21 -15.37
C SER A 58 -11.97 1.12 -15.96
N HIS A 59 -12.03 2.23 -15.19
CA HIS A 59 -11.54 3.54 -15.65
C HIS A 59 -10.01 3.67 -15.66
N ARG A 60 -9.30 2.83 -14.88
CA ARG A 60 -7.82 2.87 -14.84
C ARG A 60 -7.18 2.26 -16.10
N ARG A 61 -7.86 1.35 -16.82
CA ARG A 61 -7.30 0.70 -18.02
C ARG A 61 -7.33 1.57 -19.28
N SER A 62 -8.34 2.43 -19.45
CA SER A 62 -8.38 3.35 -20.61
C SER A 62 -7.45 4.56 -20.43
N LEU A 63 -7.26 5.02 -19.18
CA LEU A 63 -6.31 6.09 -18.87
C LEU A 63 -4.85 5.60 -18.93
N ALA A 64 -4.55 4.36 -18.50
CA ALA A 64 -3.19 3.81 -18.53
C ALA A 64 -2.59 3.74 -19.96
N GLY A 65 -3.42 3.45 -20.97
CA GLY A 65 -2.96 3.45 -22.36
C GLY A 65 -2.51 4.83 -22.85
N LEU A 66 -3.27 5.87 -22.52
CA LEU A 66 -3.00 7.25 -22.94
C LEU A 66 -1.77 7.83 -22.22
N TRP A 67 -1.63 7.54 -20.92
CA TRP A 67 -0.45 7.93 -20.15
C TRP A 67 0.85 7.25 -20.62
N SER A 68 0.79 6.03 -21.14
CA SER A 68 1.98 5.34 -21.66
C SER A 68 2.57 6.03 -22.90
N VAL A 69 1.72 6.51 -23.81
CA VAL A 69 2.16 7.23 -25.03
C VAL A 69 2.79 8.57 -24.66
N VAL A 70 2.17 9.31 -23.74
CA VAL A 70 2.69 10.61 -23.26
C VAL A 70 4.04 10.43 -22.56
N ALA A 71 4.21 9.39 -21.74
CA ALA A 71 5.48 9.10 -21.07
C ALA A 71 6.61 8.77 -22.06
N VAL A 72 6.33 8.02 -23.12
CA VAL A 72 7.33 7.68 -24.15
C VAL A 72 7.79 8.92 -24.93
N VAL A 73 6.86 9.81 -25.30
CA VAL A 73 7.20 11.06 -26.01
C VAL A 73 8.01 12.01 -25.12
N ALA A 74 7.63 12.14 -23.86
CA ALA A 74 8.37 12.97 -22.90
C ALA A 74 9.80 12.45 -22.67
N LEU A 75 9.99 11.13 -22.57
CA LEU A 75 11.31 10.52 -22.45
C LEU A 75 12.17 10.69 -23.71
N ALA A 76 11.57 10.60 -24.89
CA ALA A 76 12.29 10.83 -26.15
C ALA A 76 12.78 12.28 -26.27
N LEU A 77 11.92 13.26 -25.95
CA LEU A 77 12.29 14.67 -25.97
C LEU A 77 13.32 15.01 -24.88
N GLY A 78 13.16 14.46 -23.68
CA GLY A 78 14.13 14.59 -22.59
C GLY A 78 15.50 14.01 -22.95
N GLY A 79 15.51 12.84 -23.60
CA GLY A 79 16.74 12.21 -24.10
C GLY A 79 17.46 13.06 -25.15
N VAL A 80 16.72 13.60 -26.13
CA VAL A 80 17.30 14.44 -27.20
C VAL A 80 17.82 15.76 -26.64
N THR A 81 17.06 16.40 -25.74
CA THR A 81 17.49 17.67 -25.12
C THR A 81 18.67 17.47 -24.19
N TRP A 82 18.69 16.43 -23.37
CA TRP A 82 19.80 16.12 -22.49
C TRP A 82 21.06 15.72 -23.26
N TYR A 83 20.92 14.87 -24.29
CA TYR A 83 22.04 14.46 -25.13
C TYR A 83 22.59 15.66 -25.89
N GLY A 84 21.73 16.46 -26.53
CA GLY A 84 22.11 17.68 -27.24
C GLY A 84 22.82 18.70 -26.36
N TYR A 85 22.30 18.95 -25.16
CA TYR A 85 22.90 19.86 -24.17
C TYR A 85 24.27 19.36 -23.69
N ARG A 86 24.38 18.05 -23.43
CA ARG A 86 25.62 17.43 -22.97
C ARG A 86 26.70 17.36 -24.05
N THR A 87 26.31 17.20 -25.32
CA THR A 87 27.24 17.28 -26.46
C THR A 87 27.63 18.72 -26.78
N ALA A 88 26.71 19.68 -26.66
CA ALA A 88 27.00 21.11 -26.85
C ALA A 88 27.98 21.63 -25.79
N GLN A 89 27.88 21.16 -24.53
CA GLN A 89 28.83 21.53 -23.48
C GLN A 89 30.23 20.93 -23.63
N ARG A 90 30.43 19.89 -24.45
CA ARG A 90 31.75 19.24 -24.59
C ARG A 90 32.52 19.65 -25.83
N HIS A 91 31.88 20.26 -26.83
CA HIS A 91 32.56 20.78 -28.02
C HIS A 91 31.82 22.01 -28.59
N ASP A 92 32.44 23.18 -28.50
CA ASP A 92 31.99 24.43 -29.18
C ASP A 92 32.00 24.35 -30.72
N ASN A 93 32.41 23.22 -31.31
CA ASN A 93 32.68 23.13 -32.75
C ASN A 93 31.86 22.04 -33.50
N TRP A 94 30.76 21.51 -32.95
CA TRP A 94 29.95 20.50 -33.67
C TRP A 94 29.39 21.06 -35.00
N PHE A 95 29.07 22.35 -35.09
CA PHE A 95 28.56 22.96 -36.33
C PHE A 95 29.56 22.96 -37.49
N ALA A 96 30.83 22.60 -37.27
CA ALA A 96 31.84 22.52 -38.32
C ALA A 96 31.90 21.17 -39.06
N LYS A 97 31.10 20.15 -38.69
CA LYS A 97 31.10 18.82 -39.33
C LYS A 97 29.79 18.46 -40.05
N LEU A 98 29.10 19.47 -40.59
CA LEU A 98 27.87 19.32 -41.38
C LEU A 98 27.96 18.63 -42.77
N PRO A 99 29.10 18.25 -43.39
CA PRO A 99 29.04 17.56 -44.68
C PRO A 99 28.83 16.04 -44.58
N ALA A 100 28.95 15.43 -43.40
CA ALA A 100 28.74 13.98 -43.25
C ALA A 100 27.25 13.56 -43.17
N TRP A 101 26.32 14.53 -43.11
CA TRP A 101 24.88 14.27 -43.05
C TRP A 101 24.29 13.87 -44.43
N GLU A 102 25.03 14.07 -45.52
CA GLU A 102 24.61 13.72 -46.89
C GLU A 102 24.47 12.21 -47.11
N GLN A 103 25.25 11.38 -46.41
CA GLN A 103 25.14 9.91 -46.53
C GLN A 103 23.91 9.36 -45.79
N THR A 104 23.51 9.98 -44.69
CA THR A 104 22.24 9.65 -44.00
C THR A 104 21.01 10.09 -44.79
N LEU A 105 21.13 11.09 -45.67
CA LEU A 105 20.05 11.51 -46.57
C LEU A 105 19.78 10.51 -47.71
N GLN A 106 20.78 9.74 -48.16
CA GLN A 106 20.60 8.76 -49.23
C GLN A 106 19.81 7.52 -48.76
N GLY A 107 20.04 7.03 -47.55
CA GLY A 107 19.26 5.92 -46.97
C GLY A 107 17.83 6.30 -46.56
N ILE A 108 17.57 7.59 -46.34
CA ILE A 108 16.22 8.13 -46.16
C ILE A 108 15.50 8.24 -47.52
N GLY A 109 16.24 8.46 -48.62
CA GLY A 109 15.71 8.51 -49.99
C GLY A 109 14.96 7.24 -50.43
N ASP A 110 15.51 6.06 -50.14
CA ASP A 110 14.86 4.78 -50.47
C ASP A 110 13.56 4.54 -49.68
N ARG A 111 13.47 5.11 -48.46
CA ARG A 111 12.26 5.06 -47.62
C ARG A 111 11.25 6.16 -47.98
N ILE A 112 11.70 7.27 -48.57
CA ILE A 112 10.83 8.33 -49.09
C ILE A 112 10.02 7.85 -50.30
N ASN A 113 10.58 7.02 -51.18
CA ASN A 113 9.85 6.49 -52.35
C ASN A 113 8.64 5.62 -51.96
N ALA A 114 8.70 4.88 -50.84
CA ALA A 114 7.56 4.15 -50.29
C ALA A 114 6.51 5.07 -49.63
N THR A 115 6.89 6.31 -49.32
CA THR A 115 6.03 7.36 -48.74
C THR A 115 5.48 8.31 -49.82
N GLU A 116 6.09 8.32 -51.02
CA GLU A 116 5.77 9.18 -52.17
C GLU A 116 4.42 8.85 -52.81
N THR A 117 3.97 7.59 -52.76
CA THR A 117 2.61 7.23 -53.21
C THR A 117 1.51 7.81 -52.32
N LYS A 118 1.78 8.03 -51.03
CA LYS A 118 0.84 8.68 -50.10
C LYS A 118 0.95 10.21 -50.12
N LEU A 119 2.12 10.76 -50.43
CA LEU A 119 2.31 12.19 -50.68
C LEU A 119 1.76 12.63 -52.05
N GLY A 120 1.78 11.76 -53.07
CA GLY A 120 1.22 12.03 -54.39
C GLY A 120 -0.30 12.25 -54.35
N THR A 121 -1.03 11.50 -53.54
CA THR A 121 -2.48 11.71 -53.35
C THR A 121 -2.77 13.02 -52.62
N TRP A 122 -1.95 13.38 -51.63
CA TRP A 122 -2.10 14.64 -50.90
C TRP A 122 -1.70 15.87 -51.72
N ALA A 123 -0.70 15.75 -52.59
CA ALA A 123 -0.31 16.80 -53.54
C ALA A 123 -1.37 17.00 -54.65
N GLY A 124 -2.12 15.95 -55.01
CA GLY A 124 -3.28 16.04 -55.89
C GLY A 124 -4.39 16.92 -55.33
N ASP A 125 -4.68 16.78 -54.03
CA ASP A 125 -5.72 17.56 -53.34
C ASP A 125 -5.37 19.06 -53.23
N TRP A 126 -4.09 19.40 -53.02
CA TRP A 126 -3.63 20.79 -53.02
C TRP A 126 -3.73 21.48 -54.38
N LYS A 127 -3.55 20.72 -55.48
CA LYS A 127 -3.68 21.26 -56.83
C LYS A 127 -5.12 21.69 -57.14
N GLY A 128 -6.11 20.98 -56.61
CA GLY A 128 -7.53 21.33 -56.71
C GLY A 128 -7.90 22.62 -55.95
N ALA A 129 -7.24 22.90 -54.82
CA ALA A 129 -7.42 24.15 -54.07
C ALA A 129 -6.85 25.36 -54.82
N GLY A 130 -5.68 25.21 -55.46
CA GLY A 130 -5.07 26.27 -56.28
C GLY A 130 -5.91 26.65 -57.50
N GLU A 131 -6.55 25.68 -58.14
CA GLU A 131 -7.40 25.94 -59.30
C GLU A 131 -8.69 26.70 -58.93
N ARG A 132 -9.21 26.47 -57.72
CA ARG A 132 -10.35 27.21 -57.17
C ARG A 132 -9.99 28.64 -56.80
N LEU A 133 -8.80 28.87 -56.25
CA LEU A 133 -8.27 30.20 -55.96
C LEU A 133 -8.01 31.01 -57.24
N GLY A 134 -7.44 30.40 -58.27
CA GLY A 134 -7.23 31.07 -59.57
C GLY A 134 -8.53 31.44 -60.29
N LYS A 135 -9.59 30.62 -60.14
CA LYS A 135 -10.93 30.95 -60.66
C LYS A 135 -11.61 32.06 -59.86
N LEU A 136 -11.31 32.20 -58.57
CA LEU A 136 -11.79 33.29 -57.73
C LEU A 136 -11.09 34.60 -58.08
N GLU A 137 -9.76 34.57 -58.21
CA GLU A 137 -8.93 35.72 -58.58
C GLU A 137 -9.37 36.28 -59.94
N LYS A 138 -9.50 35.44 -60.98
CA LYS A 138 -9.97 35.89 -62.30
C LYS A 138 -11.38 36.50 -62.28
N ARG A 139 -12.29 36.01 -61.44
CA ARG A 139 -13.64 36.60 -61.29
C ARG A 139 -13.60 37.95 -60.59
N VAL A 140 -12.74 38.10 -59.58
CA VAL A 140 -12.56 39.37 -58.86
C VAL A 140 -11.90 40.40 -59.76
N THR A 141 -10.84 40.05 -60.51
CA THR A 141 -10.17 40.99 -61.42
C THR A 141 -11.07 41.39 -62.59
N ALA A 142 -11.86 40.46 -63.13
CA ALA A 142 -12.83 40.77 -64.20
C ALA A 142 -13.93 41.72 -63.70
N ASN A 143 -14.49 41.49 -62.50
CA ASN A 143 -15.49 42.40 -61.94
C ASN A 143 -14.93 43.79 -61.63
N VAL A 144 -13.70 43.87 -61.11
CA VAL A 144 -13.04 45.15 -60.82
C VAL A 144 -12.76 45.95 -62.09
N GLN A 145 -12.41 45.29 -63.20
CA GLN A 145 -12.22 45.98 -64.48
C GLN A 145 -13.54 46.40 -65.14
N LEU A 146 -14.61 45.61 -64.99
CA LEU A 146 -15.94 45.94 -65.50
C LEU A 146 -16.51 47.19 -64.80
N VAL A 147 -16.30 47.31 -63.48
CA VAL A 147 -16.64 48.50 -62.70
C VAL A 147 -15.76 49.70 -63.08
N ARG A 148 -14.48 49.49 -63.37
CA ARG A 148 -13.55 50.56 -63.77
C ARG A 148 -13.87 51.15 -65.15
N ASN A 149 -14.43 50.36 -66.06
CA ASN A 149 -14.83 50.82 -67.38
C ASN A 149 -16.21 51.52 -67.34
N TYR A 150 -17.15 51.04 -66.50
CA TYR A 150 -18.42 51.72 -66.24
C TYR A 150 -18.24 53.09 -65.55
N ALA A 151 -17.22 53.24 -64.71
CA ALA A 151 -16.92 54.48 -63.98
C ALA A 151 -16.28 55.59 -64.84
N LYS A 152 -15.72 55.24 -66.01
CA LYS A 152 -15.07 56.24 -66.89
C LYS A 152 -16.05 56.99 -67.79
N GLU A 153 -17.21 56.43 -68.08
CA GLU A 153 -18.23 57.06 -68.96
C GLU A 153 -19.17 58.02 -68.19
N GLN A 154 -19.26 57.92 -66.85
CA GLN A 154 -20.19 58.74 -66.02
C GLN A 154 -19.50 59.77 -65.10
N ALA A 155 -18.24 60.12 -65.34
CA ALA A 155 -17.47 60.99 -64.45
C ALA A 155 -17.96 62.46 -64.37
N ASN A 156 -18.84 62.91 -65.28
CA ASN A 156 -19.33 64.30 -65.28
C ASN A 156 -20.70 64.51 -64.61
N GLU A 157 -21.53 63.47 -64.44
CA GLU A 157 -22.81 63.59 -63.72
C GLU A 157 -22.67 63.25 -62.21
N VAL A 158 -21.72 62.38 -61.87
CA VAL A 158 -21.48 61.90 -60.49
C VAL A 158 -20.92 63.00 -59.57
N HIS A 159 -20.30 64.05 -60.11
CA HIS A 159 -19.71 65.14 -59.31
C HIS A 159 -20.76 65.89 -58.46
N ARG A 160 -22.03 65.95 -58.90
CA ARG A 160 -23.11 66.55 -58.11
C ARG A 160 -23.67 65.62 -57.05
N GLN A 161 -23.75 64.31 -57.33
CA GLN A 161 -24.17 63.32 -56.33
C GLN A 161 -23.12 63.14 -55.21
N VAL A 162 -21.83 63.26 -55.54
CA VAL A 162 -20.75 63.14 -54.56
C VAL A 162 -20.79 64.25 -53.51
N LEU A 163 -21.23 65.47 -53.84
CA LEU A 163 -21.35 66.56 -52.85
C LEU A 163 -22.50 66.32 -51.85
N MET A 164 -23.64 65.78 -52.29
CA MET A 164 -24.74 65.41 -51.39
C MET A 164 -24.42 64.15 -50.57
N GLU A 165 -23.66 63.21 -51.15
CA GLU A 165 -23.24 62.02 -50.45
C GLU A 165 -22.09 62.28 -49.46
N LEU A 166 -21.25 63.29 -49.69
CA LEU A 166 -20.27 63.74 -48.71
C LEU A 166 -20.93 64.31 -47.44
N ASP A 167 -22.03 65.04 -47.58
CA ASP A 167 -22.78 65.58 -46.44
C ASP A 167 -23.44 64.46 -45.63
N ASN A 168 -24.11 63.53 -46.32
CA ASN A 168 -24.71 62.33 -45.71
C ASN A 168 -23.65 61.39 -45.10
N ARG A 169 -22.46 61.30 -45.71
CA ARG A 169 -21.31 60.57 -45.15
C ARG A 169 -20.73 61.23 -43.91
N THR A 170 -20.85 62.54 -43.77
CA THR A 170 -20.34 63.26 -42.59
C THR A 170 -21.22 63.00 -41.37
N GLU A 171 -22.55 63.01 -41.53
CA GLU A 171 -23.49 62.60 -40.47
C GLU A 171 -23.36 61.12 -40.10
N TRP A 172 -23.16 60.24 -41.09
CA TRP A 172 -22.90 58.83 -40.83
C TRP A 172 -21.53 58.58 -40.17
N MET A 173 -20.50 59.34 -40.53
CA MET A 173 -19.20 59.28 -39.86
C MET A 173 -19.30 59.76 -38.41
N GLN A 174 -20.08 60.80 -38.10
CA GLN A 174 -20.34 61.21 -36.72
C GLN A 174 -21.12 60.16 -35.94
N THR A 175 -22.11 59.52 -36.56
CA THR A 175 -22.84 58.39 -35.96
C THR A 175 -21.94 57.19 -35.71
N ARG A 176 -20.97 56.93 -36.61
CA ARG A 176 -19.96 55.89 -36.40
C ARG A 176 -18.93 56.28 -35.36
N LEU A 177 -18.55 57.55 -35.29
CA LEU A 177 -17.61 58.03 -34.29
C LEU A 177 -18.21 57.91 -32.90
N SER A 178 -19.47 58.34 -32.71
CA SER A 178 -20.19 58.18 -31.45
C SER A 178 -20.47 56.72 -31.10
N ARG A 179 -20.72 55.85 -32.10
CA ARG A 179 -20.88 54.40 -31.88
C ARG A 179 -19.56 53.69 -31.56
N VAL A 180 -18.45 54.13 -32.13
CA VAL A 180 -17.11 53.60 -31.85
C VAL A 180 -16.65 54.10 -30.48
N GLU A 181 -16.94 55.34 -30.13
CA GLU A 181 -16.66 55.93 -28.83
C GLU A 181 -17.47 55.23 -27.73
N SER A 182 -18.77 54.98 -27.94
CA SER A 182 -19.58 54.18 -27.02
C SER A 182 -19.17 52.71 -26.97
N SER A 183 -18.72 52.12 -28.09
CA SER A 183 -18.12 50.78 -28.11
C SER A 183 -16.79 50.73 -27.36
N GLN A 184 -16.02 51.83 -27.33
CA GLN A 184 -14.76 51.91 -26.61
C GLN A 184 -15.00 52.08 -25.10
N GLU A 185 -16.02 52.83 -24.69
CA GLU A 185 -16.48 52.92 -23.30
C GLU A 185 -17.02 51.57 -22.80
N SER A 186 -17.81 50.87 -23.61
CA SER A 186 -18.29 49.51 -23.30
C SER A 186 -17.14 48.50 -23.18
N GLN A 187 -16.13 48.58 -24.05
CA GLN A 187 -14.93 47.73 -23.94
C GLN A 187 -14.09 48.05 -22.70
N ARG A 188 -13.97 49.32 -22.31
CA ARG A 188 -13.31 49.71 -21.05
C ARG A 188 -14.06 49.20 -19.83
N ALA A 189 -15.39 49.24 -19.84
CA ALA A 189 -16.21 48.66 -18.78
C ALA A 189 -16.03 47.14 -18.67
N HIS A 190 -16.03 46.41 -19.80
CA HIS A 190 -15.76 44.97 -19.79
C HIS A 190 -14.35 44.60 -19.34
N ILE A 191 -13.33 45.41 -19.63
CA ILE A 191 -11.97 45.15 -19.11
C ILE A 191 -11.94 45.25 -17.59
N VAL A 192 -12.63 46.26 -17.01
CA VAL A 192 -12.74 46.41 -15.55
C VAL A 192 -13.51 45.24 -14.93
N GLU A 193 -14.61 44.83 -15.56
CA GLU A 193 -15.43 43.68 -15.14
C GLU A 193 -14.63 42.36 -15.16
N VAL A 194 -13.93 42.06 -16.25
CA VAL A 194 -13.07 40.86 -16.36
C VAL A 194 -11.92 40.91 -15.36
N GLN A 195 -11.36 42.10 -15.10
CA GLN A 195 -10.29 42.26 -14.11
C GLN A 195 -10.79 42.00 -12.69
N GLU A 196 -12.04 42.36 -12.39
CA GLU A 196 -12.71 42.05 -11.13
C GLU A 196 -13.05 40.55 -11.02
N GLU A 197 -13.56 39.92 -12.08
CA GLU A 197 -13.81 38.48 -12.14
C GLU A 197 -12.52 37.67 -11.94
N VAL A 198 -11.41 38.03 -12.59
CA VAL A 198 -10.11 37.36 -12.40
C VAL A 198 -9.60 37.55 -10.98
N ALA A 199 -9.79 38.73 -10.38
CA ALA A 199 -9.44 38.96 -8.98
C ALA A 199 -10.30 38.12 -8.03
N GLN A 200 -11.59 37.94 -8.34
CA GLN A 200 -12.49 37.08 -7.57
C GLN A 200 -12.11 35.60 -7.70
N VAL A 201 -11.94 35.08 -8.91
CA VAL A 201 -11.52 33.69 -9.17
C VAL A 201 -10.19 33.39 -8.49
N ARG A 202 -9.24 34.33 -8.51
CA ARG A 202 -7.96 34.19 -7.81
C ARG A 202 -8.15 34.07 -6.29
N ARG A 203 -9.04 34.86 -5.69
CA ARG A 203 -9.38 34.76 -4.26
C ARG A 203 -10.02 33.42 -3.93
N GLU A 204 -10.98 32.96 -4.74
CA GLU A 204 -11.64 31.67 -4.57
C GLU A 204 -10.65 30.50 -4.71
N MET A 205 -9.73 30.56 -5.68
CA MET A 205 -8.67 29.56 -5.85
C MET A 205 -7.74 29.50 -4.62
N HIS A 206 -7.32 30.65 -4.09
CA HIS A 206 -6.50 30.68 -2.87
C HIS A 206 -7.25 30.11 -1.66
N GLN A 207 -8.55 30.37 -1.55
CA GLN A 207 -9.38 29.78 -0.50
C GLN A 207 -9.52 28.27 -0.65
N GLN A 208 -9.71 27.76 -1.87
CA GLN A 208 -9.78 26.33 -2.15
C GLN A 208 -8.46 25.62 -1.83
N ILE A 209 -7.32 26.19 -2.24
CA ILE A 209 -5.99 25.63 -1.92
C ILE A 209 -5.80 25.55 -0.41
N ALA A 210 -6.11 26.62 0.33
CA ALA A 210 -5.98 26.62 1.79
C ALA A 210 -6.95 25.64 2.49
N GLN A 211 -8.10 25.32 1.88
CA GLN A 211 -9.01 24.29 2.39
C GLN A 211 -8.45 22.89 2.12
N LEU A 212 -8.00 22.63 0.89
CA LEU A 212 -7.37 21.37 0.49
C LEU A 212 -6.13 21.07 1.33
N GLU A 213 -5.26 22.05 1.59
CA GLU A 213 -4.08 21.87 2.44
C GLU A 213 -4.48 21.48 3.87
N ARG A 214 -5.53 22.08 4.43
CA ARG A 214 -6.03 21.75 5.77
C ARG A 214 -6.69 20.38 5.83
N GLU A 215 -7.43 19.99 4.81
CA GLU A 215 -8.06 18.68 4.73
C GLU A 215 -7.02 17.58 4.55
N THR A 216 -6.08 17.78 3.62
CA THR A 216 -4.95 16.87 3.36
C THR A 216 -4.10 16.70 4.62
N GLY A 217 -3.79 17.79 5.34
CA GLY A 217 -3.04 17.73 6.60
C GLY A 217 -3.74 16.89 7.67
N ARG A 218 -5.05 17.07 7.86
CA ARG A 218 -5.83 16.27 8.82
C ARG A 218 -5.92 14.81 8.42
N GLU A 219 -6.05 14.52 7.14
CA GLU A 219 -6.07 13.14 6.65
C GLU A 219 -4.72 12.45 6.88
N LEU A 220 -3.61 13.13 6.57
CA LEU A 220 -2.25 12.66 6.85
C LEU A 220 -2.03 12.39 8.34
N ASP A 221 -2.44 13.29 9.22
CA ASP A 221 -2.37 13.10 10.67
C ASP A 221 -3.20 11.89 11.12
N GLY A 222 -4.40 11.74 10.58
CA GLY A 222 -5.28 10.61 10.88
C GLY A 222 -4.77 9.27 10.34
N VAL A 223 -4.08 9.27 9.19
CA VAL A 223 -3.39 8.07 8.67
C VAL A 223 -2.18 7.75 9.52
N HIS A 224 -1.41 8.74 9.94
CA HIS A 224 -0.24 8.54 10.80
C HIS A 224 -0.63 7.93 12.15
N GLN A 225 -1.67 8.46 12.80
CA GLN A 225 -2.21 7.91 14.05
C GLN A 225 -2.73 6.48 13.88
N ARG A 226 -3.41 6.17 12.77
CA ARG A 226 -3.85 4.79 12.49
C ARG A 226 -2.66 3.86 12.27
N ALA A 227 -1.64 4.30 11.54
CA ALA A 227 -0.44 3.50 11.30
C ALA A 227 0.33 3.20 12.60
N THR A 228 0.44 4.16 13.51
CA THR A 228 1.07 3.94 14.83
C THR A 228 0.23 3.00 15.70
N ALA A 229 -1.09 3.16 15.73
CA ALA A 229 -2.00 2.25 16.43
C ALA A 229 -1.87 0.81 15.92
N THR A 230 -1.98 0.60 14.60
CA THR A 230 -1.81 -0.73 13.99
C THR A 230 -0.42 -1.32 14.26
N ARG A 231 0.64 -0.51 14.26
CA ARG A 231 1.99 -0.99 14.59
C ARG A 231 2.08 -1.50 16.03
N ASN A 232 1.44 -0.79 16.96
CA ASN A 232 1.39 -1.20 18.36
C ASN A 232 0.57 -2.49 18.54
N ASP A 233 -0.57 -2.62 17.86
CA ASP A 233 -1.40 -3.83 17.89
C ASP A 233 -0.66 -5.05 17.33
N VAL A 234 0.08 -4.86 16.23
CA VAL A 234 0.92 -5.92 15.65
C VAL A 234 2.04 -6.32 16.61
N ALA A 235 2.66 -5.37 17.30
CA ALA A 235 3.70 -5.67 18.29
C ALA A 235 3.12 -6.42 19.49
N ALA A 236 1.96 -6.02 19.99
CA ALA A 236 1.26 -6.72 21.07
C ALA A 236 0.89 -8.16 20.65
N THR A 237 0.31 -8.31 19.45
CA THR A 237 -0.06 -9.62 18.90
C THR A 237 1.16 -10.54 18.75
N ARG A 238 2.30 -10.02 18.28
CA ARG A 238 3.55 -10.80 18.21
C ARG A 238 4.01 -11.27 19.58
N ASN A 239 4.02 -10.39 20.57
CA ASN A 239 4.40 -10.76 21.94
C ASN A 239 3.47 -11.82 22.53
N ASP A 240 2.16 -11.73 22.26
CA ASP A 240 1.20 -12.72 22.71
C ASP A 240 1.39 -14.07 22.00
N LEU A 241 1.65 -14.05 20.69
CA LEU A 241 2.02 -15.25 19.93
C LEU A 241 3.33 -15.87 20.43
N ASP A 242 4.34 -15.07 20.77
CA ASP A 242 5.61 -15.56 21.31
C ASP A 242 5.40 -16.21 22.69
N ARG A 243 4.54 -15.63 23.53
CA ARG A 243 4.14 -16.23 24.82
C ARG A 243 3.38 -17.54 24.63
N MET A 244 2.41 -17.58 23.71
CA MET A 244 1.69 -18.81 23.39
C MET A 244 2.63 -19.88 22.84
N THR A 245 3.57 -19.48 21.98
CA THR A 245 4.59 -20.38 21.42
C THR A 245 5.50 -20.91 22.51
N ALA A 246 5.97 -20.07 23.43
CA ALA A 246 6.79 -20.49 24.58
C ALA A 246 6.01 -21.38 25.57
N GLN A 247 4.69 -21.18 25.70
CA GLN A 247 3.83 -22.05 26.49
C GLN A 247 3.68 -23.43 25.84
N LEU A 248 3.59 -23.48 24.51
CA LEU A 248 3.41 -24.69 23.71
C LEU A 248 4.73 -25.39 23.35
N SER A 249 5.87 -24.70 23.40
CA SER A 249 7.17 -25.27 23.09
C SER A 249 7.49 -26.37 24.10
N ARG A 250 7.73 -27.55 23.56
CA ARG A 250 8.17 -28.73 24.31
C ARG A 250 9.46 -29.20 23.69
N ASP A 251 10.46 -29.39 24.54
CA ASP A 251 11.78 -29.82 24.10
C ASP A 251 11.86 -31.35 24.20
N ARG A 252 12.41 -31.97 23.16
CA ARG A 252 12.60 -33.41 23.08
C ARG A 252 14.07 -33.73 23.30
N VAL A 253 14.33 -34.59 24.28
CA VAL A 253 15.66 -35.11 24.60
C VAL A 253 15.66 -36.61 24.37
N ASP A 254 16.40 -37.07 23.37
CA ASP A 254 16.59 -38.49 23.12
C ASP A 254 17.55 -39.10 24.16
N PHE A 255 17.30 -40.35 24.56
CA PHE A 255 18.12 -41.04 25.54
C PHE A 255 18.34 -42.52 25.19
N GLU A 256 19.42 -43.08 25.72
CA GLU A 256 19.75 -44.49 25.66
C GLU A 256 20.19 -44.97 27.04
N LEU A 257 19.36 -45.81 27.66
CA LEU A 257 19.56 -46.29 29.02
C LEU A 257 20.10 -47.71 29.01
N ALA A 258 21.23 -47.90 29.68
CA ALA A 258 21.75 -49.23 30.00
C ALA A 258 21.00 -49.83 31.20
N ARG A 259 20.77 -51.14 31.14
CA ARG A 259 20.16 -51.91 32.23
C ARG A 259 20.98 -51.80 33.51
N ASN A 260 20.29 -51.61 34.63
CA ASN A 260 20.85 -51.43 35.97
C ASN A 260 21.78 -50.21 36.10
N ARG A 261 21.65 -49.20 35.22
CA ARG A 261 22.34 -47.92 35.36
C ARG A 261 21.33 -46.79 35.46
N SER A 262 21.62 -45.86 36.36
CA SER A 262 20.90 -44.58 36.44
C SER A 262 21.57 -43.59 35.50
N GLN A 263 20.76 -42.88 34.71
CA GLN A 263 21.20 -41.79 33.86
C GLN A 263 20.31 -40.58 34.06
N GLU A 264 20.93 -39.41 34.16
CA GLU A 264 20.21 -38.13 34.16
C GLU A 264 19.81 -37.80 32.72
N LEU A 265 18.49 -37.67 32.49
CA LEU A 265 17.94 -37.34 31.17
C LEU A 265 17.95 -35.83 30.95
N VAL A 266 17.55 -35.09 31.98
CA VAL A 266 17.57 -33.63 32.08
C VAL A 266 17.83 -33.26 33.54
N ALA A 267 18.22 -32.02 33.78
CA ALA A 267 18.55 -31.53 35.13
C ALA A 267 17.45 -31.89 36.15
N GLY A 268 17.79 -32.76 37.10
CA GLY A 268 16.91 -33.19 38.18
C GLY A 268 15.95 -34.33 37.86
N ILE A 269 15.99 -34.91 36.65
CA ILE A 269 15.23 -36.10 36.27
C ILE A 269 16.21 -37.18 35.85
N SER A 270 16.31 -38.23 36.65
CA SER A 270 17.11 -39.42 36.35
C SER A 270 16.21 -40.63 36.13
N MET A 271 16.62 -41.54 35.27
CA MET A 271 15.88 -42.78 35.00
C MET A 271 16.80 -43.99 35.13
N THR A 272 16.25 -45.08 35.67
CA THR A 272 16.90 -46.38 35.73
C THR A 272 15.97 -47.46 35.20
N VAL A 273 16.48 -48.32 34.32
CA VAL A 273 15.79 -49.52 33.83
C VAL A 273 16.40 -50.73 34.51
N LYS A 274 15.58 -51.53 35.21
CA LYS A 274 16.04 -52.71 35.97
C LYS A 274 15.79 -54.01 35.22
N ASP A 275 14.62 -54.14 34.59
CA ASP A 275 14.26 -55.32 33.81
C ASP A 275 13.55 -54.98 32.51
N THR A 276 13.85 -55.77 31.46
CA THR A 276 13.33 -55.58 30.10
C THR A 276 12.80 -56.87 29.53
N ASN A 277 11.69 -56.78 28.79
CA ASN A 277 11.09 -57.89 28.10
C ASN A 277 11.11 -57.66 26.60
N VAL A 278 12.19 -58.12 25.97
CA VAL A 278 12.43 -57.93 24.53
C VAL A 278 11.36 -58.59 23.67
N ARG A 279 10.79 -59.72 24.12
CA ARG A 279 9.75 -60.46 23.38
C ARG A 279 8.48 -59.62 23.20
N TYR A 280 8.16 -58.80 24.19
CA TYR A 280 6.97 -57.94 24.16
C TYR A 280 7.30 -56.45 24.01
N GLN A 281 8.57 -56.11 23.77
CA GLN A 281 9.06 -54.74 23.63
C GLN A 281 8.55 -53.81 24.75
N ARG A 282 8.80 -54.22 26.00
CA ARG A 282 8.41 -53.44 27.19
C ARG A 282 9.47 -53.43 28.28
N VAL A 283 9.51 -52.34 29.05
CA VAL A 283 10.25 -52.24 30.31
C VAL A 283 9.39 -52.85 31.41
N GLU A 284 9.82 -53.95 32.02
CA GLU A 284 9.04 -54.62 33.07
C GLU A 284 9.21 -53.93 34.42
N GLU A 285 10.43 -53.49 34.74
CA GLU A 285 10.74 -52.80 35.98
C GLU A 285 11.74 -51.67 35.74
N GLY A 286 11.44 -50.49 36.29
CA GLY A 286 12.33 -49.34 36.32
C GLY A 286 11.76 -48.24 37.22
N TRP A 287 12.47 -47.12 37.31
CA TRP A 287 11.96 -45.95 37.99
C TRP A 287 12.54 -44.66 37.42
N VAL A 288 11.76 -43.59 37.54
CA VAL A 288 12.18 -42.21 37.34
C VAL A 288 12.35 -41.56 38.69
N GLN A 289 13.50 -40.94 38.93
CA GLN A 289 13.78 -40.16 40.12
C GLN A 289 13.70 -38.68 39.79
N LEU A 290 12.81 -37.97 40.49
CA LEU A 290 12.73 -36.52 40.48
C LEU A 290 13.58 -36.00 41.64
N VAL A 291 14.86 -35.74 41.37
CA VAL A 291 15.88 -35.36 42.37
C VAL A 291 15.45 -34.14 43.19
N PRO A 292 14.91 -33.05 42.61
CA PRO A 292 14.39 -31.91 43.36
C PRO A 292 13.37 -32.23 44.45
N GLU A 293 12.58 -33.27 44.22
CA GLU A 293 11.42 -33.61 45.05
C GLU A 293 11.68 -34.86 45.91
N GLY A 294 12.80 -35.55 45.69
CA GLY A 294 13.07 -36.86 46.30
C GLY A 294 12.04 -37.93 45.93
N ARG A 295 11.27 -37.75 44.85
CA ARG A 295 10.19 -38.65 44.46
C ARG A 295 10.67 -39.69 43.46
N PHE A 296 10.17 -40.92 43.62
CA PHE A 296 10.37 -42.03 42.70
C PHE A 296 9.05 -42.42 42.03
N LEU A 297 9.05 -42.48 40.70
CA LEU A 297 7.95 -42.97 39.90
C LEU A 297 8.33 -44.34 39.36
N TRP A 298 7.59 -45.37 39.76
CA TRP A 298 7.85 -46.74 39.32
C TRP A 298 7.31 -46.98 37.91
N ILE A 299 8.15 -47.48 37.03
CA ILE A 299 7.80 -47.93 35.68
C ILE A 299 7.54 -49.43 35.75
N ARG A 300 6.34 -49.85 35.35
CA ARG A 300 5.96 -51.27 35.30
C ARG A 300 5.29 -51.61 33.98
N SER A 301 5.81 -52.64 33.32
CA SER A 301 5.30 -53.19 32.05
C SER A 301 4.98 -52.13 30.98
N GLN A 302 5.81 -51.08 30.88
CA GLN A 302 5.64 -49.98 29.93
C GLN A 302 6.10 -50.41 28.54
N GLY A 303 5.18 -50.41 27.57
CA GLY A 303 5.48 -50.76 26.18
C GLY A 303 6.24 -49.67 25.43
N ILE A 304 6.82 -50.05 24.29
CA ILE A 304 7.27 -49.07 23.30
C ILE A 304 6.10 -48.24 22.78
N GLN A 305 6.35 -46.98 22.41
CA GLN A 305 5.40 -46.00 21.90
C GLN A 305 4.21 -45.71 22.83
N GLN A 306 4.25 -46.19 24.06
CA GLN A 306 3.28 -45.83 25.09
C GLN A 306 3.85 -44.65 25.87
N PRO A 307 3.18 -43.49 25.85
CA PRO A 307 3.63 -42.33 26.60
C PRO A 307 3.36 -42.52 28.08
N MET A 308 4.38 -42.28 28.89
CA MET A 308 4.26 -42.15 30.34
C MET A 308 4.30 -40.68 30.72
N ILE A 309 3.17 -40.17 31.21
CA ILE A 309 3.00 -38.76 31.56
C ILE A 309 3.14 -38.59 33.07
N PHE A 310 3.96 -37.64 33.51
CA PHE A 310 4.09 -37.28 34.91
C PHE A 310 4.31 -35.78 35.09
N TYR A 311 4.14 -35.32 36.33
CA TYR A 311 4.22 -33.90 36.68
C TYR A 311 5.28 -33.69 37.75
N SER A 312 6.06 -32.62 37.56
CA SER A 312 6.97 -32.06 38.55
C SER A 312 6.23 -31.02 39.38
N GLN A 313 6.64 -30.80 40.63
CA GLN A 313 6.15 -29.70 41.45
C GLN A 313 6.69 -28.35 41.01
N ARG A 314 7.84 -28.34 40.31
CA ARG A 314 8.44 -27.12 39.77
C ARG A 314 7.73 -26.62 38.51
N ASP A 315 7.18 -27.55 37.73
CA ASP A 315 6.50 -27.26 36.46
C ASP A 315 5.12 -27.91 36.44
N SER A 316 4.07 -27.10 36.35
CA SER A 316 2.69 -27.60 36.19
C SER A 316 2.43 -28.27 34.83
N ARG A 317 3.42 -28.27 33.94
CA ARG A 317 3.34 -28.85 32.60
C ARG A 317 3.81 -30.31 32.63
N PRO A 318 3.16 -31.21 31.86
CA PRO A 318 3.49 -32.62 31.87
C PRO A 318 4.85 -32.88 31.22
N TYR A 319 5.62 -33.78 31.84
CA TYR A 319 6.74 -34.48 31.22
C TYR A 319 6.20 -35.77 30.60
N GLU A 320 6.71 -36.15 29.44
CA GLU A 320 6.30 -37.35 28.72
C GLU A 320 7.51 -38.18 28.34
N ILE A 321 7.59 -39.42 28.81
CA ILE A 321 8.62 -40.37 28.42
C ILE A 321 8.02 -41.38 27.46
N VAL A 322 8.72 -41.62 26.35
CA VAL A 322 8.35 -42.64 25.37
C VAL A 322 9.54 -43.52 25.09
N PHE A 323 9.39 -44.82 25.30
CA PHE A 323 10.35 -45.82 24.85
C PHE A 323 10.10 -46.11 23.37
N THR A 324 11.13 -46.09 22.53
CA THR A 324 11.03 -46.42 21.10
C THR A 324 11.57 -47.81 20.78
N ARG A 325 12.50 -48.30 21.61
CA ARG A 325 13.10 -49.63 21.46
C ARG A 325 13.50 -50.20 22.81
N VAL A 326 13.27 -51.50 22.99
CA VAL A 326 13.72 -52.24 24.18
C VAL A 326 14.64 -53.39 23.75
N SER A 327 15.82 -53.46 24.36
CA SER A 327 16.83 -54.51 24.13
C SER A 327 17.10 -55.28 25.44
N ARG A 328 17.93 -56.34 25.37
CA ARG A 328 18.33 -57.09 26.58
C ARG A 328 19.19 -56.24 27.51
N ASP A 329 19.93 -55.31 26.91
CA ASP A 329 20.94 -54.49 27.58
C ASP A 329 20.39 -53.13 28.03
N GLY A 330 19.15 -52.78 27.66
CA GLY A 330 18.62 -51.45 27.93
C GLY A 330 17.35 -51.06 27.18
N ALA A 331 17.11 -49.75 27.12
CA ALA A 331 16.01 -49.16 26.37
C ALA A 331 16.42 -47.81 25.78
N ILE A 332 15.90 -47.51 24.59
CA ILE A 332 16.09 -46.24 23.88
C ILE A 332 14.74 -45.54 23.84
N GLY A 333 14.74 -44.23 23.98
CA GLY A 333 13.52 -43.44 24.00
C GLY A 333 13.80 -41.95 23.90
N TYR A 334 12.77 -41.19 24.22
CA TYR A 334 12.87 -39.74 24.34
C TYR A 334 12.00 -39.23 25.49
N LEU A 335 12.47 -38.15 26.10
CA LEU A 335 11.75 -37.38 27.09
C LEU A 335 11.32 -36.07 26.42
N VAL A 336 10.03 -35.79 26.47
CA VAL A 336 9.48 -34.49 26.15
C VAL A 336 9.31 -33.74 27.46
N HIS A 337 10.02 -32.63 27.62
CA HIS A 337 9.87 -31.76 28.79
C HIS A 337 9.27 -30.42 28.39
N PRO A 338 8.67 -29.71 29.35
CA PRO A 338 8.18 -28.37 29.09
C PRO A 338 9.36 -27.47 28.70
N GLY A 339 9.26 -26.81 27.53
CA GLY A 339 10.29 -25.88 27.09
C GLY A 339 10.33 -24.68 28.03
N GLY A 340 11.52 -24.39 28.55
CA GLY A 340 11.79 -23.11 29.20
C GLY A 340 12.16 -22.08 28.13
N PRO A 341 12.07 -20.76 28.42
CA PRO A 341 12.85 -19.81 27.63
C PRO A 341 14.29 -20.31 27.60
N PRO A 342 15.02 -20.21 26.46
CA PRO A 342 16.39 -20.69 26.37
C PRO A 342 17.20 -19.96 27.44
N VAL A 343 17.43 -20.62 28.56
CA VAL A 343 18.42 -20.19 29.53
C VAL A 343 19.72 -20.32 28.78
N ALA A 344 20.28 -19.16 28.43
CA ALA A 344 21.57 -19.04 27.78
C ALA A 344 22.50 -20.05 28.43
N SER A 345 22.91 -21.03 27.63
CA SER A 345 23.81 -22.09 28.04
C SER A 345 24.97 -21.44 28.78
N GLY A 346 25.15 -21.82 30.03
CA GLY A 346 26.14 -21.23 30.92
C GLY A 346 27.49 -21.21 30.23
N ALA A 347 27.99 -20.00 30.00
CA ALA A 347 29.41 -19.79 29.80
C ALA A 347 30.12 -20.29 31.07
N SER A 348 30.61 -21.51 31.01
CA SER A 348 31.46 -22.12 32.02
C SER A 348 32.48 -22.98 31.28
N GLY A 349 33.52 -22.31 30.77
CA GLY A 349 34.84 -22.89 30.61
C GLY A 349 35.73 -22.28 31.70
N PRO A 350 36.18 -23.07 32.70
CA PRO A 350 37.00 -22.56 33.79
C PRO A 350 38.48 -22.43 33.39
N LEU A 351 39.08 -21.47 34.07
CA LEU A 351 40.51 -21.21 34.27
C LEU A 351 41.41 -22.46 34.27
N VAL A 352 42.40 -22.45 33.39
CA VAL A 352 43.75 -23.04 33.57
C VAL A 352 44.67 -21.81 33.56
N GLY A 353 45.44 -21.45 34.58
CA GLY A 353 46.26 -22.28 35.43
C GLY A 353 47.72 -22.08 35.01
N GLU A 354 48.42 -21.21 35.72
CA GLU A 354 49.89 -21.05 35.79
C GLU A 354 50.65 -20.61 34.53
N ASP A 355 51.23 -19.41 34.57
CA ASP A 355 52.68 -19.36 34.81
C ASP A 355 53.09 -18.05 35.51
N LEU A 356 53.76 -18.22 36.65
CA LEU A 356 54.49 -17.18 37.35
C LEU A 356 55.88 -17.08 36.71
N SER A 357 56.21 -15.94 36.11
CA SER A 357 57.60 -15.53 35.99
C SER A 357 57.75 -14.05 36.24
N ALA A 358 58.33 -13.76 37.40
CA ALA A 358 58.91 -12.49 37.77
C ALA A 358 59.87 -11.96 36.70
N SER A 359 59.83 -10.66 36.43
CA SER A 359 61.04 -9.84 36.23
C SER A 359 60.64 -8.37 36.27
N ALA A 360 60.96 -7.72 37.39
CA ALA A 360 61.34 -6.32 37.36
C ALA A 360 62.59 -6.16 36.47
N ILE A 361 62.68 -5.03 35.75
CA ILE A 361 63.85 -4.29 35.21
C ILE A 361 63.17 -3.20 34.36
N GLU A 362 62.98 -1.98 34.85
CA GLU A 362 63.94 -0.86 34.89
C GLU A 362 64.43 -0.40 33.50
N ALA A 363 64.42 0.93 33.30
CA ALA A 363 64.83 1.72 32.13
C ALA A 363 63.83 1.71 30.93
N ARG A 364 63.40 2.85 30.39
CA ARG A 364 64.10 4.12 30.18
C ARG A 364 63.11 5.26 29.96
#